data_AF-A0A2N1QK06-F1
#
_entry.id   AF-A0A2N1QK06-F1
#
_cell.length_a   1.000
_cell.length_b   1.000
_cell.length_c   1.000
_cell.angle_alpha   90.00
_cell.angle_beta   90.00
_cell.angle_gamma   90.00
#
_symmetry.space_group_name_H-M   'P 1'
#
loop_
_entity.id
_entity.type
_entity.pdbx_description
1 polymer ?
#
loop_
_entity_poly.entity_id
_entity_poly.type
_entity_poly.pdbx_seq_one_letter_code
_entity_poly.pdbx_strand_id
1 'polypeptide(L)'
;MNEFEDLFSTNKIEPKPVNLPPAEDYDPSELFREQKINGILIGIYFGVQILLTALMMFMYSAEFPNPNELYANLVTVETPAFTIELDETDLEYPYLVHITGLVQNLNEREIPMMIVSIDFYYQDELLDTIDITREHVAPSGYMAIDEYYYFSSEIDTISYGYSFDFDTAFTVLLNFSQALVLGLGFLFIDRSNFKRRWKEFKANKSNAIGKIVLGAAMVYGAMIISQLILDFLGAADTSQNEMTIASMFTNDPLRLVVLFLLLCVFTPIVEEVIYRKVIFGWLDRKFGAPAAIIISGAIFGLMHVISYGDFIQSIPYIFMGGIFGFVYHWSRNNIYVTIGVHFINNFLAFALYALAVLGVGII
;
A
#
# COMPACT_ATOMS: atom_id res chain seq x y z
N MET A 1 -53.69 2.72 38.53
CA MET A 1 -52.50 3.48 38.07
C MET A 1 -51.75 2.55 37.16
N ASN A 2 -51.73 2.84 35.85
CA ASN A 2 -51.17 1.94 34.83
C ASN A 2 -49.67 2.22 34.67
N GLU A 3 -48.84 1.18 34.63
CA GLU A 3 -47.37 1.22 34.49
C GLU A 3 -46.86 1.77 33.15
N PHE A 4 -47.70 2.42 32.35
CA PHE A 4 -47.37 2.89 31.00
C PHE A 4 -47.46 4.42 30.84
N GLU A 5 -47.81 5.18 31.89
CA GLU A 5 -47.83 6.65 31.83
C GLU A 5 -46.43 7.30 31.82
N ASP A 6 -45.38 6.54 32.19
CA ASP A 6 -44.02 7.10 32.32
C ASP A 6 -43.20 7.08 31.02
N LEU A 7 -43.67 6.39 29.97
CA LEU A 7 -42.98 6.32 28.67
C LEU A 7 -43.09 7.61 27.85
N PHE A 8 -44.02 8.50 28.21
CA PHE A 8 -44.23 9.79 27.55
C PHE A 8 -44.14 10.97 28.51
N SER A 9 -43.62 10.77 29.73
CA SER A 9 -43.36 11.91 30.62
C SER A 9 -42.27 12.76 29.99
N THR A 10 -42.63 14.00 29.64
CA THR A 10 -41.71 15.02 29.10
C THR A 10 -40.83 15.59 30.21
N ASN A 11 -40.29 14.71 31.06
CA ASN A 11 -39.14 15.04 31.89
C ASN A 11 -38.01 15.36 30.93
N LYS A 12 -37.83 16.66 30.68
CA LYS A 12 -36.62 17.19 30.07
C LYS A 12 -35.47 16.66 30.90
N ILE A 13 -34.82 15.61 30.39
CA ILE A 13 -33.50 15.23 30.84
C ILE A 13 -32.67 16.47 30.52
N GLU A 14 -32.40 17.30 31.52
CA GLU A 14 -31.41 18.35 31.37
C GLU A 14 -30.15 17.64 30.86
N PRO A 15 -29.65 17.98 29.66
CA PRO A 15 -28.44 17.37 29.18
C PRO A 15 -27.39 17.65 30.25
N LYS A 16 -26.82 16.59 30.84
CA LYS A 16 -25.65 16.73 31.73
C LYS A 16 -24.72 17.71 31.04
N PRO A 17 -24.28 18.80 31.70
CA PRO A 17 -23.42 19.77 31.07
C PRO A 17 -22.27 18.98 30.45
N VAL A 18 -22.22 19.00 29.11
CA VAL A 18 -21.09 18.47 28.38
C VAL A 18 -19.95 19.30 28.92
N ASN A 19 -19.08 18.67 29.70
CA ASN A 19 -17.86 19.28 30.15
C ASN A 19 -17.00 19.40 28.89
N LEU A 20 -17.33 20.40 28.06
CA LEU A 20 -16.52 20.82 26.95
C LEU A 20 -15.17 21.14 27.62
N PRO A 21 -14.09 20.46 27.20
CA PRO A 21 -12.77 20.90 27.63
C PRO A 21 -12.71 22.41 27.39
N PRO A 22 -12.10 23.20 28.29
CA PRO A 22 -11.86 24.61 27.99
C PRO A 22 -11.25 24.67 26.59
N ALA A 23 -11.76 25.58 25.75
CA ALA A 23 -11.19 25.83 24.44
C ALA A 23 -9.67 25.89 24.63
N GLU A 24 -8.93 24.97 23.99
CA GLU A 24 -7.47 24.98 24.08
C GLU A 24 -7.02 26.41 23.81
N ASP A 25 -6.36 27.01 24.80
CA ASP A 25 -5.89 28.39 24.73
C ASP A 25 -4.95 28.47 23.53
N TYR A 26 -5.47 28.98 22.41
CA TYR A 26 -4.85 28.83 21.10
C TYR A 26 -3.69 29.80 21.00
N ASP A 27 -2.48 29.34 21.31
CA ASP A 27 -1.26 30.12 21.17
C ASP A 27 -0.90 30.27 19.67
N PRO A 28 -1.01 31.48 19.08
CA PRO A 28 -0.70 31.70 17.67
C PRO A 28 0.77 31.38 17.34
N SER A 29 1.67 31.44 18.33
CA SER A 29 3.08 31.12 18.15
C SER A 29 3.32 29.61 18.00
N GLU A 30 2.53 28.77 18.67
CA GLU A 30 2.56 27.31 18.48
C GLU A 30 2.08 26.93 17.08
N LEU A 31 1.01 27.58 16.59
CA LEU A 31 0.49 27.34 15.25
C LEU A 31 1.54 27.66 14.18
N PHE A 32 2.16 28.84 14.26
CA PHE A 32 3.17 29.25 13.28
C PHE A 32 4.35 28.28 13.26
N ARG A 33 4.78 27.83 14.45
CA ARG A 33 5.83 26.82 14.58
C ARG A 33 5.42 25.48 13.96
N GLU A 34 4.19 25.03 14.19
CA GLU A 34 3.67 23.80 13.60
C GLU A 34 3.58 23.88 12.08
N GLN A 35 3.09 24.97 11.51
CA GLN A 35 3.03 25.18 10.06
C GLN A 35 4.43 25.18 9.45
N LYS A 36 5.40 25.83 10.09
CA LYS A 36 6.80 25.82 9.66
C LYS A 36 7.37 24.39 9.67
N ILE A 37 7.12 23.62 10.73
CA ILE A 37 7.56 22.22 10.81
C ILE A 37 6.89 21.39 9.71
N ASN A 38 5.59 21.52 9.50
CA ASN A 38 4.86 20.80 8.45
C ASN A 38 5.41 21.12 7.05
N GLY A 39 5.76 22.38 6.78
CA GLY A 39 6.43 22.77 5.52
C GLY A 39 7.78 22.10 5.34
N ILE A 40 8.59 21.99 6.41
CA ILE A 40 9.87 21.28 6.39
C ILE A 40 9.66 19.78 6.13
N LEU A 41 8.68 19.16 6.78
CA LEU A 41 8.36 17.73 6.60
C LEU A 41 7.97 17.43 5.15
N ILE A 42 7.12 18.26 4.53
CA ILE A 42 6.76 18.16 3.12
C ILE A 42 8.00 18.32 2.23
N GLY A 43 8.80 19.35 2.48
CA GLY A 43 10.00 19.63 1.69
C GLY A 43 10.99 18.46 1.72
N ILE A 44 11.16 17.83 2.88
CA ILE A 44 12.01 16.63 3.02
C ILE A 44 11.38 15.43 2.34
N TYR A 45 10.08 15.22 2.48
CA TYR A 45 9.37 14.13 1.83
C TYR A 45 9.62 14.14 0.31
N PHE A 46 9.29 15.26 -0.36
CA PHE A 46 9.51 15.39 -1.80
C PHE A 46 11.00 15.46 -2.16
N GLY A 47 11.83 16.08 -1.34
CA GLY A 47 13.28 16.13 -1.58
C GLY A 47 13.93 14.76 -1.58
N VAL A 48 13.56 13.89 -0.64
CA VAL A 48 14.02 12.49 -0.60
C VAL A 48 13.49 11.71 -1.78
N GLN A 49 12.21 11.87 -2.15
CA GLN A 49 11.64 11.21 -3.32
C GLN A 49 12.41 11.57 -4.61
N ILE A 50 12.61 12.86 -4.87
CA ILE A 50 13.34 13.33 -6.06
C ILE A 50 14.79 12.81 -6.06
N LEU A 51 15.46 12.85 -4.89
CA LEU A 51 16.83 12.35 -4.76
C LEU A 51 16.91 10.85 -5.04
N LEU A 52 15.97 10.07 -4.53
CA LEU A 52 15.93 8.62 -4.74
C LEU A 52 15.59 8.28 -6.18
N THR A 53 14.65 8.98 -6.82
CA THR A 53 14.39 8.80 -8.25
C THR A 53 15.64 9.08 -9.08
N ALA A 54 16.37 10.17 -8.79
CA ALA A 54 17.61 10.48 -9.49
C ALA A 54 18.70 9.44 -9.23
N LEU A 55 18.82 8.96 -7.98
CA LEU A 55 19.75 7.89 -7.62
C LEU A 55 19.40 6.59 -8.35
N MET A 56 18.11 6.22 -8.41
CA MET A 56 17.64 5.04 -9.12
C MET A 56 17.99 5.14 -10.60
N MET A 57 17.66 6.26 -11.26
CA MET A 57 18.03 6.48 -12.68
C MET A 57 19.53 6.32 -12.91
N PHE A 58 20.36 6.86 -12.02
CA PHE A 58 21.81 6.69 -12.10
C PHE A 58 22.23 5.22 -11.93
N MET A 59 21.72 4.54 -10.90
CA MET A 59 22.02 3.13 -10.63
C MET A 59 21.58 2.24 -11.78
N TYR A 60 20.38 2.44 -12.31
CA TYR A 60 19.87 1.71 -13.48
C TYR A 60 20.74 1.93 -14.70
N SER A 61 21.16 3.18 -14.97
CA SER A 61 22.07 3.46 -16.09
C SER A 61 23.46 2.85 -15.92
N ALA A 62 23.91 2.66 -14.67
CA ALA A 62 25.17 2.01 -14.35
C ALA A 62 25.07 0.49 -14.44
N GLU A 63 23.94 -0.09 -14.03
CA GLU A 63 23.66 -1.52 -14.08
C GLU A 63 23.41 -2.00 -15.51
N PHE A 64 22.67 -1.20 -16.29
CA PHE A 64 22.25 -1.48 -17.67
C PHE A 64 22.77 -0.40 -18.66
N PRO A 65 24.11 -0.26 -18.86
CA PRO A 65 24.68 0.82 -19.66
C PRO A 65 24.39 0.71 -21.16
N ASN A 66 24.14 -0.50 -21.67
CA ASN A 66 23.76 -0.75 -23.06
C ASN A 66 22.61 -1.77 -23.12
N PRO A 67 21.35 -1.34 -22.89
CA PRO A 67 20.21 -2.26 -22.84
C PRO A 67 20.05 -3.08 -24.12
N ASN A 68 20.33 -2.48 -25.29
CA ASN A 68 20.24 -3.16 -26.58
C ASN A 68 21.19 -4.35 -26.69
N GLU A 69 22.36 -4.28 -26.05
CA GLU A 69 23.31 -5.40 -26.03
C GLU A 69 22.83 -6.52 -25.12
N LEU A 70 22.25 -6.18 -23.96
CA LEU A 70 21.60 -7.16 -23.09
C LEU A 70 20.50 -7.93 -23.82
N TYR A 71 19.63 -7.21 -24.54
CA TYR A 71 18.59 -7.82 -25.38
C TYR A 71 19.15 -8.66 -26.53
N ALA A 72 20.19 -8.18 -27.23
CA ALA A 72 20.82 -8.89 -28.34
C ALA A 72 21.48 -10.21 -27.90
N ASN A 73 21.87 -10.29 -26.63
CA ASN A 73 22.48 -11.47 -26.03
C ASN A 73 21.47 -12.38 -25.30
N LEU A 74 20.16 -12.12 -25.44
CA LEU A 74 19.14 -13.11 -25.09
C LEU A 74 18.90 -14.04 -26.28
N VAL A 75 18.91 -15.34 -26.01
CA VAL A 75 18.52 -16.34 -27.01
C VAL A 75 17.22 -16.99 -26.58
N THR A 76 16.19 -16.78 -27.37
CA THR A 76 14.95 -17.55 -27.29
C THR A 76 15.23 -18.96 -27.76
N VAL A 77 15.38 -19.89 -26.80
CA VAL A 77 15.62 -21.31 -27.08
C VAL A 77 14.31 -21.97 -27.51
N GLU A 78 13.23 -21.63 -26.82
CA GLU A 78 11.86 -21.98 -27.18
C GLU A 78 11.02 -20.71 -27.18
N THR A 79 10.47 -20.37 -28.35
CA THR A 79 9.62 -19.18 -28.50
C THR A 79 8.42 -19.29 -27.58
N PRO A 80 8.09 -18.22 -26.82
CA PRO A 80 6.85 -18.17 -26.05
C PRO A 80 5.67 -18.62 -26.89
N ALA A 81 5.06 -19.73 -26.49
CA ALA A 81 3.88 -20.33 -27.11
C ALA A 81 2.69 -20.15 -26.18
N PHE A 82 1.55 -19.81 -26.78
CA PHE A 82 0.32 -19.47 -26.08
C PHE A 82 -0.78 -20.41 -26.57
N THR A 83 -1.38 -21.14 -25.64
CA THR A 83 -2.56 -21.98 -25.91
C THR A 83 -3.73 -21.44 -25.11
N ILE A 84 -4.87 -21.25 -25.77
CA ILE A 84 -6.10 -20.79 -25.11
C ILE A 84 -7.09 -21.95 -25.16
N GLU A 85 -7.55 -22.38 -23.99
CA GLU A 85 -8.55 -23.42 -23.81
C GLU A 85 -9.80 -22.84 -23.15
N LEU A 86 -10.98 -23.34 -23.55
CA LEU A 86 -12.25 -22.98 -22.92
C LEU A 86 -12.54 -23.96 -21.79
N ASP A 87 -12.50 -23.50 -20.55
CA ASP A 87 -13.00 -24.22 -19.39
C ASP A 87 -14.50 -23.98 -19.25
N GLU A 88 -15.32 -24.89 -19.77
CA GLU A 88 -16.78 -24.82 -19.69
C GLU A 88 -17.32 -24.97 -18.24
N THR A 89 -16.47 -25.29 -17.26
CA THR A 89 -16.87 -25.45 -15.86
C THR A 89 -16.75 -24.16 -15.04
N ASP A 90 -15.88 -23.24 -15.45
CA ASP A 90 -15.75 -21.91 -14.85
C ASP A 90 -16.48 -20.88 -15.71
N LEU A 91 -17.72 -20.58 -15.33
CA LEU A 91 -18.57 -19.64 -16.07
C LEU A 91 -18.13 -18.16 -15.88
N GLU A 92 -17.25 -17.89 -14.92
CA GLU A 92 -16.79 -16.54 -14.61
C GLU A 92 -15.46 -16.23 -15.31
N TYR A 93 -14.54 -17.20 -15.35
CA TYR A 93 -13.26 -17.10 -16.05
C TYR A 93 -13.03 -18.28 -17.02
N PRO A 94 -13.81 -18.38 -18.11
CA PRO A 94 -13.79 -19.56 -18.98
C PRO A 94 -12.56 -19.67 -19.88
N TYR A 95 -11.71 -18.65 -19.99
CA TYR A 95 -10.56 -18.66 -20.90
C TYR A 95 -9.28 -18.98 -20.13
N LEU A 96 -8.79 -20.22 -20.24
CA LEU A 96 -7.53 -20.67 -19.68
C LEU A 96 -6.41 -20.46 -20.70
N VAL A 97 -5.45 -19.61 -20.36
CA VAL A 97 -4.25 -19.38 -21.16
C VAL A 97 -3.09 -20.15 -20.54
N HIS A 98 -2.48 -21.04 -21.32
CA HIS A 98 -1.23 -21.70 -20.98
C HIS A 98 -0.07 -21.08 -21.77
N ILE A 99 0.96 -20.66 -21.05
CA ILE A 99 2.14 -19.99 -21.58
C ILE A 99 3.36 -20.86 -21.35
N THR A 100 4.06 -21.21 -22.41
CA THR A 100 5.32 -21.97 -22.33
C THR A 100 6.43 -21.25 -23.07
N GLY A 101 7.67 -21.36 -22.60
CA GLY A 101 8.81 -20.78 -23.30
C GLY A 101 10.13 -20.99 -22.56
N LEU A 102 11.24 -20.78 -23.27
CA LEU A 102 12.57 -20.93 -22.69
C LEU A 102 13.51 -19.88 -23.26
N VAL A 103 14.04 -19.04 -22.38
CA VAL A 103 14.98 -17.97 -22.72
C VAL A 103 16.31 -18.23 -22.03
N GLN A 104 17.40 -18.08 -22.78
CA GLN A 104 18.75 -18.23 -22.28
C GLN A 104 19.47 -16.88 -22.22
N ASN A 105 20.16 -16.63 -21.12
CA ASN A 105 21.05 -15.49 -20.96
C ASN A 105 22.44 -15.82 -21.55
N LEU A 106 22.82 -15.25 -22.70
CA LEU A 106 24.18 -15.35 -23.23
C LEU A 106 25.07 -14.14 -22.90
N ASN A 107 24.61 -13.24 -22.04
CA ASN A 107 25.48 -12.18 -21.53
C ASN A 107 26.62 -12.80 -20.70
N GLU A 108 27.79 -12.17 -20.73
CA GLU A 108 28.95 -12.57 -19.91
C GLU A 108 28.77 -12.28 -18.42
N ARG A 109 27.61 -11.73 -18.04
CA ARG A 109 27.24 -11.35 -16.66
C ARG A 109 25.90 -11.93 -16.25
N GLU A 110 25.70 -12.01 -14.94
CA GLU A 110 24.38 -12.27 -14.36
C GLU A 110 23.44 -11.09 -14.63
N ILE A 111 22.18 -11.42 -14.92
CA ILE A 111 21.07 -10.47 -14.99
C ILE A 111 20.34 -10.51 -13.64
N PRO A 112 20.25 -9.39 -12.89
CA PRO A 112 19.63 -9.37 -11.56
C PRO A 112 18.18 -9.82 -11.58
N MET A 113 17.37 -9.28 -12.49
CA MET A 113 16.02 -9.73 -12.76
C MET A 113 15.73 -9.66 -14.27
N MET A 114 15.25 -10.77 -14.83
CA MET A 114 14.69 -10.84 -16.17
C MET A 114 13.17 -10.89 -16.06
N ILE A 115 12.49 -10.11 -16.89
CA ILE A 115 11.04 -9.98 -16.91
C ILE A 115 10.55 -10.27 -18.33
N VAL A 116 9.51 -11.08 -18.42
CA VAL A 116 8.74 -11.31 -19.64
C VAL A 116 7.36 -10.71 -19.40
N SER A 117 7.13 -9.54 -19.98
CA SER A 117 5.85 -8.84 -19.93
C SER A 117 4.99 -9.33 -21.08
N ILE A 118 3.79 -9.79 -20.77
CA ILE A 118 2.85 -10.37 -21.74
C ILE A 118 1.55 -9.59 -21.65
N ASP A 119 1.19 -8.94 -22.75
CA ASP A 119 -0.03 -8.17 -22.88
C ASP A 119 -1.10 -8.98 -23.59
N PHE A 120 -2.30 -9.02 -23.00
CA PHE A 120 -3.47 -9.70 -23.53
C PHE A 120 -4.49 -8.69 -24.01
N TYR A 121 -4.98 -8.85 -25.22
CA TYR A 121 -5.93 -7.92 -25.84
C TYR A 121 -7.21 -8.62 -26.29
N TYR A 122 -8.29 -7.85 -26.27
CA TYR A 122 -9.56 -8.17 -26.90
C TYR A 122 -10.09 -6.94 -27.64
N GLN A 123 -10.32 -7.05 -28.94
CA GLN A 123 -10.82 -5.95 -29.78
C GLN A 123 -9.97 -4.66 -29.64
N ASP A 124 -8.65 -4.81 -29.64
CA ASP A 124 -7.66 -3.73 -29.42
C ASP A 124 -7.69 -3.06 -28.03
N GLU A 125 -8.50 -3.56 -27.08
CA GLU A 125 -8.48 -3.14 -25.68
C GLU A 125 -7.52 -4.05 -24.89
N LEU A 126 -6.58 -3.43 -24.15
CA LEU A 126 -5.70 -4.16 -23.24
C LEU A 126 -6.53 -4.71 -22.08
N LEU A 127 -6.63 -6.03 -21.99
CA LEU A 127 -7.31 -6.72 -20.90
C LEU A 127 -6.44 -6.76 -19.65
N ASP A 128 -5.19 -7.21 -19.80
CA ASP A 128 -4.23 -7.34 -18.71
C ASP A 128 -2.79 -7.38 -19.23
N THR A 129 -1.85 -7.06 -18.34
CA THR A 129 -0.41 -7.26 -18.54
C THR A 129 0.11 -8.14 -17.43
N ILE A 130 0.76 -9.24 -17.80
CA ILE A 130 1.34 -10.20 -16.87
C ILE A 130 2.85 -10.16 -16.97
N ASP A 131 3.51 -9.92 -15.83
CA ASP A 131 4.96 -9.98 -15.71
C ASP A 131 5.39 -11.31 -15.10
N ILE A 132 6.04 -12.14 -15.92
CA ILE A 132 6.72 -13.35 -15.44
C ILE A 132 8.16 -12.95 -15.15
N THR A 133 8.66 -13.24 -13.95
CA THR A 133 9.98 -12.77 -13.52
C THR A 133 10.91 -13.91 -13.11
N ARG A 134 12.20 -13.72 -13.34
CA ARG A 134 13.26 -14.61 -12.87
C ARG A 134 14.44 -13.81 -12.36
N GLU A 135 14.77 -14.01 -11.09
CA GLU A 135 15.93 -13.39 -10.46
C GLU A 135 17.22 -14.18 -10.69
N HIS A 136 18.35 -13.47 -10.69
CA HIS A 136 19.71 -14.01 -10.73
C HIS A 136 19.93 -14.99 -11.89
N VAL A 137 19.64 -14.55 -13.13
CA VAL A 137 19.89 -15.37 -14.33
C VAL A 137 21.38 -15.31 -14.67
N ALA A 138 22.12 -16.32 -14.20
CA ALA A 138 23.56 -16.45 -14.45
C ALA A 138 23.91 -16.50 -15.95
N PRO A 139 25.19 -16.23 -16.33
CA PRO A 139 25.66 -16.46 -17.69
C PRO A 139 25.38 -17.89 -18.15
N SER A 140 24.85 -18.05 -19.36
CA SER A 140 24.34 -19.31 -19.93
C SER A 140 23.17 -19.95 -19.16
N GLY A 141 22.63 -19.28 -18.13
CA GLY A 141 21.45 -19.68 -17.38
C GLY A 141 20.16 -19.46 -18.16
N TYR A 142 19.06 -20.02 -17.64
CA TYR A 142 17.77 -20.05 -18.33
C TYR A 142 16.66 -19.46 -17.46
N MET A 143 15.67 -18.88 -18.14
CA MET A 143 14.35 -18.59 -17.64
C MET A 143 13.35 -19.48 -18.39
N ALA A 144 12.79 -20.45 -17.68
CA ALA A 144 11.70 -21.26 -18.17
C ALA A 144 10.38 -20.57 -17.82
N ILE A 145 9.43 -20.62 -18.73
CA ILE A 145 8.07 -20.11 -18.60
C ILE A 145 7.15 -21.31 -18.72
N ASP A 146 6.30 -21.53 -17.72
CA ASP A 146 5.26 -22.57 -17.69
C ASP A 146 4.18 -22.12 -16.72
N GLU A 147 3.29 -21.25 -17.18
CA GLU A 147 2.31 -20.55 -16.34
C GLU A 147 0.89 -20.64 -16.92
N TYR A 148 -0.10 -20.60 -16.03
CA TYR A 148 -1.52 -20.68 -16.35
C TYR A 148 -2.27 -19.46 -15.82
N TYR A 149 -3.08 -18.85 -16.67
CA TYR A 149 -3.88 -17.68 -16.30
C TYR A 149 -5.32 -17.82 -16.79
N TYR A 150 -6.26 -17.38 -15.97
CA TYR A 150 -7.69 -17.43 -16.25
C TYR A 150 -8.20 -16.02 -16.58
N PHE A 151 -9.00 -15.91 -17.65
CA PHE A 151 -9.59 -14.66 -18.09
C PHE A 151 -11.11 -14.79 -18.21
N SER A 152 -11.80 -13.71 -17.85
CA SER A 152 -13.27 -13.58 -17.99
C SER A 152 -13.71 -13.20 -19.41
N SER A 153 -12.77 -12.69 -20.21
CA SER A 153 -12.99 -12.23 -21.59
C SER A 153 -12.15 -13.04 -22.57
N GLU A 154 -12.65 -13.16 -23.80
CA GLU A 154 -11.92 -13.81 -24.90
C GLU A 154 -10.64 -13.03 -25.20
N ILE A 155 -9.61 -13.73 -25.70
CA ILE A 155 -8.32 -13.12 -26.06
C ILE A 155 -8.10 -13.34 -27.56
N ASP A 156 -7.88 -12.26 -28.30
CA ASP A 156 -7.61 -12.34 -29.75
C ASP A 156 -6.13 -12.13 -30.09
N THR A 157 -5.44 -11.28 -29.32
CA THR A 157 -4.09 -10.83 -29.60
C THR A 157 -3.27 -10.92 -28.33
N ILE A 158 -2.09 -11.54 -28.44
CA ILE A 158 -1.11 -11.62 -27.36
C ILE A 158 0.18 -11.04 -27.89
N SER A 159 0.79 -10.16 -27.11
CA SER A 159 2.10 -9.60 -27.39
C SER A 159 3.01 -9.79 -26.20
N TYR A 160 4.31 -9.93 -26.40
CA TYR A 160 5.25 -10.05 -25.30
C TYR A 160 6.54 -9.27 -25.56
N GLY A 161 7.18 -8.86 -24.47
CA GLY A 161 8.45 -8.16 -24.46
C GLY A 161 9.34 -8.63 -23.33
N TYR A 162 10.64 -8.44 -23.51
CA TYR A 162 11.63 -8.68 -22.46
C TYR A 162 11.99 -7.35 -21.80
N SER A 163 12.15 -7.35 -20.48
CA SER A 163 12.72 -6.23 -19.74
C SER A 163 13.62 -6.72 -18.61
N PHE A 164 14.35 -5.77 -18.02
CA PHE A 164 15.30 -6.04 -16.94
C PHE A 164 15.11 -5.03 -15.83
N ASP A 165 15.27 -5.50 -14.60
CA ASP A 165 15.24 -4.68 -13.41
C ASP A 165 16.24 -5.20 -12.36
N PHE A 166 16.34 -4.48 -11.25
CA PHE A 166 17.01 -4.96 -10.05
C PHE A 166 16.25 -6.13 -9.43
N ASP A 167 16.98 -6.97 -8.69
CA ASP A 167 16.34 -8.03 -7.91
C ASP A 167 15.45 -7.46 -6.79
N THR A 168 14.49 -8.26 -6.34
CA THR A 168 13.52 -7.87 -5.32
C THR A 168 14.20 -7.50 -4.00
N ALA A 169 15.31 -8.14 -3.64
CA ALA A 169 16.02 -7.81 -2.39
C ALA A 169 16.57 -6.39 -2.44
N PHE A 170 17.15 -5.99 -3.57
CA PHE A 170 17.59 -4.63 -3.80
C PHE A 170 16.43 -3.63 -3.68
N THR A 171 15.30 -3.89 -4.35
CA THR A 171 14.11 -3.02 -4.31
C THR A 171 13.54 -2.89 -2.90
N VAL A 172 13.47 -3.98 -2.13
CA VAL A 172 13.05 -3.98 -0.72
C VAL A 172 14.01 -3.15 0.14
N LEU A 173 15.32 -3.31 -0.03
CA LEU A 173 16.33 -2.55 0.71
C LEU A 173 16.29 -1.05 0.38
N LEU A 174 16.05 -0.70 -0.88
CA LEU A 174 15.92 0.69 -1.31
C LEU A 174 14.70 1.35 -0.67
N ASN A 175 13.53 0.72 -0.78
CA ASN A 175 12.27 1.18 -0.16
C ASN A 175 12.38 1.26 1.37
N PHE A 176 13.02 0.26 2.00
CA PHE A 176 13.31 0.28 3.43
C PHE A 176 14.21 1.46 3.81
N SER A 177 15.30 1.67 3.08
CA SER A 177 16.23 2.78 3.35
C SER A 177 15.53 4.13 3.24
N GLN A 178 14.67 4.29 2.24
CA GLN A 178 13.83 5.47 2.08
C GLN A 178 12.89 5.70 3.27
N ALA A 179 12.08 4.68 3.62
CA ALA A 179 11.13 4.77 4.72
C ALA A 179 11.84 5.00 6.06
N LEU A 180 12.99 4.38 6.27
CA LEU A 180 13.84 4.56 7.45
C LEU A 180 14.34 6.01 7.56
N VAL A 181 14.92 6.56 6.49
CA VAL A 181 15.43 7.94 6.46
C VAL A 181 14.30 8.94 6.72
N LEU A 182 13.16 8.78 6.04
CA LEU A 182 11.99 9.64 6.24
C LEU A 182 11.41 9.51 7.65
N GLY A 183 11.19 8.29 8.12
CA GLY A 183 10.63 8.02 9.44
C GLY A 183 11.50 8.58 10.57
N LEU A 184 12.81 8.30 10.54
CA LEU A 184 13.75 8.87 11.52
C LEU A 184 13.86 10.39 11.39
N GLY A 185 13.88 10.92 10.17
CA GLY A 185 13.89 12.36 9.91
C GLY A 185 12.67 13.06 10.50
N PHE A 186 11.47 12.50 10.28
CA PHE A 186 10.22 13.05 10.82
C PHE A 186 10.18 12.97 12.34
N LEU A 187 10.57 11.84 12.93
CA LEU A 187 10.67 11.69 14.38
C LEU A 187 11.66 12.69 15.00
N PHE A 188 12.78 12.97 14.32
CA PHE A 188 13.77 13.93 14.78
C PHE A 188 13.29 15.38 14.69
N ILE A 189 12.73 15.78 13.54
CA ILE A 189 12.29 17.15 13.26
C ILE A 189 11.08 17.51 14.11
N ASP A 190 10.12 16.59 14.22
CA ASP A 190 8.86 16.80 14.94
C ASP A 190 8.87 16.19 16.35
N ARG A 191 10.06 15.90 16.89
CA ARG A 191 10.27 15.26 18.20
C ARG A 191 9.48 15.88 19.35
N SER A 192 9.25 17.19 19.31
CA SER A 192 8.49 17.89 20.35
C SER A 192 7.01 17.50 20.32
N ASN A 193 6.40 17.42 19.14
CA ASN A 193 5.02 17.00 18.97
C ASN A 193 4.87 15.52 19.34
N PHE A 194 5.75 14.65 18.83
CA PHE A 194 5.77 13.23 19.18
C PHE A 194 5.90 13.01 20.69
N LYS A 195 6.77 13.76 21.39
CA LYS A 195 6.88 13.67 22.87
C LYS A 195 5.60 14.12 23.57
N ARG A 196 4.94 15.17 23.09
CA ARG A 196 3.67 15.68 23.64
C ARG A 196 2.55 14.64 23.47
N ARG A 197 2.32 14.18 22.24
CA ARG A 197 1.30 13.17 21.91
C ARG A 197 1.52 11.85 22.65
N TRP A 198 2.78 11.49 22.92
CA TRP A 198 3.12 10.30 23.71
C TRP A 198 2.71 10.43 25.18
N LYS A 199 2.90 11.62 25.76
CA LYS A 199 2.43 11.89 27.14
C LYS A 199 0.90 11.81 27.22
N GLU A 200 0.20 12.40 26.25
CA GLU A 200 -1.26 12.33 26.14
C GLU A 200 -1.75 10.88 25.98
N PHE A 201 -1.08 10.11 25.14
CA PHE A 201 -1.36 8.68 24.94
C PHE A 201 -1.21 7.91 26.26
N LYS A 202 -0.09 8.11 26.97
CA LYS A 202 0.15 7.44 28.27
C LYS A 202 -0.85 7.86 29.35
N ALA A 203 -1.23 9.13 29.39
CA ALA A 203 -2.20 9.64 30.36
C ALA A 203 -3.58 8.97 30.19
N ASN A 204 -3.96 8.63 28.96
CA ASN A 204 -5.26 8.03 28.64
C ASN A 204 -5.13 6.65 27.97
N LYS A 205 -4.15 5.84 28.41
CA LYS A 205 -3.74 4.60 27.72
C LYS A 205 -4.90 3.64 27.42
N SER A 206 -5.79 3.39 28.38
CA SER A 206 -6.92 2.47 28.19
C SER A 206 -7.86 2.94 27.08
N ASN A 207 -8.24 4.23 27.11
CA ASN A 207 -9.06 4.84 26.07
C ASN A 207 -8.33 4.81 24.71
N ALA A 208 -7.04 5.16 24.68
CA ALA A 208 -6.25 5.13 23.45
C ALA A 208 -6.18 3.72 22.83
N ILE A 209 -5.96 2.68 23.64
CA ILE A 209 -5.96 1.29 23.19
C ILE A 209 -7.36 0.88 22.71
N GLY A 210 -8.42 1.24 23.44
CA GLY A 210 -9.79 0.98 22.99
C GLY A 210 -10.09 1.59 21.63
N LYS A 211 -9.59 2.80 21.36
CA LYS A 211 -9.69 3.46 20.05
C LYS A 211 -8.87 2.74 18.97
N ILE A 212 -7.69 2.22 19.31
CA ILE A 212 -6.87 1.43 18.38
C ILE A 212 -7.63 0.16 17.98
N VAL A 213 -8.16 -0.59 18.95
CA VAL A 213 -8.88 -1.85 18.68
C VAL A 213 -10.15 -1.59 17.88
N LEU A 214 -10.96 -0.61 18.27
CA LEU A 214 -12.17 -0.28 17.53
C LEU A 214 -11.85 0.27 16.13
N GLY A 215 -10.82 1.11 16.02
CA GLY A 215 -10.35 1.61 14.72
C GLY A 215 -9.91 0.49 13.80
N ALA A 216 -9.18 -0.52 14.31
CA ALA A 216 -8.77 -1.68 13.52
C ALA A 216 -9.99 -2.49 13.06
N ALA A 217 -10.95 -2.74 13.95
CA ALA A 217 -12.20 -3.41 13.57
C ALA A 217 -12.99 -2.63 12.50
N MET A 218 -13.00 -1.29 12.57
CA MET A 218 -13.62 -0.44 11.54
C MET A 218 -12.90 -0.54 10.19
N VAL A 219 -11.57 -0.64 10.17
CA VAL A 219 -10.80 -0.86 8.93
C VAL A 219 -11.23 -2.18 8.28
N TYR A 220 -11.26 -3.29 9.03
CA TYR A 220 -11.69 -4.58 8.48
C TYR A 220 -13.14 -4.59 8.01
N GLY A 221 -14.05 -3.95 8.76
CA GLY A 221 -15.43 -3.77 8.30
C GLY A 221 -15.50 -2.99 7.00
N ALA A 222 -14.68 -1.95 6.84
CA ALA A 222 -14.61 -1.14 5.63
C ALA A 222 -13.97 -1.90 4.47
N MET A 223 -12.98 -2.76 4.72
CA MET A 223 -12.38 -3.63 3.69
C MET A 223 -13.38 -4.65 3.17
N ILE A 224 -14.18 -5.29 4.04
CA ILE A 224 -15.25 -6.21 3.61
C ILE A 224 -16.26 -5.48 2.72
N ILE A 225 -16.70 -4.29 3.13
CA ILE A 225 -17.62 -3.47 2.32
C ILE A 225 -16.98 -3.09 0.98
N SER A 226 -15.70 -2.74 0.97
CA SER A 226 -14.97 -2.39 -0.23
C SER A 226 -14.87 -3.56 -1.20
N GLN A 227 -14.62 -4.78 -0.69
CA GLN A 227 -14.59 -5.98 -1.51
C GLN A 227 -15.95 -6.25 -2.15
N LEU A 228 -17.04 -6.19 -1.37
CA LEU A 228 -18.40 -6.35 -1.92
C LEU A 228 -18.73 -5.33 -3.02
N ILE A 229 -18.16 -4.12 -2.94
CA ILE A 229 -18.30 -3.11 -4.00
C ILE A 229 -17.48 -3.51 -5.23
N LEU A 230 -16.24 -3.97 -5.05
CA LEU A 230 -15.38 -4.42 -6.15
C LEU A 230 -16.00 -5.63 -6.88
N ASP A 231 -16.48 -6.63 -6.14
CA ASP A 231 -17.17 -7.81 -6.68
C ASP A 231 -18.41 -7.38 -7.49
N PHE A 232 -19.22 -6.46 -6.95
CA PHE A 232 -20.39 -5.93 -7.64
C PHE A 232 -20.02 -5.18 -8.94
N LEU A 233 -18.83 -4.58 -8.99
CA LEU A 233 -18.31 -3.88 -10.17
C LEU A 233 -17.56 -4.82 -11.14
N GLY A 234 -17.39 -6.10 -10.81
CA GLY A 234 -16.61 -7.06 -11.60
C GLY A 234 -15.11 -6.71 -11.66
N ALA A 235 -14.58 -6.07 -10.61
CA ALA A 235 -13.16 -5.76 -10.51
C ALA A 235 -12.36 -6.98 -10.05
N ALA A 236 -11.05 -7.00 -10.35
CA ALA A 236 -10.16 -8.06 -9.88
C ALA A 236 -10.12 -8.15 -8.33
N ASP A 237 -9.92 -9.35 -7.81
CA ASP A 237 -9.90 -9.62 -6.37
C ASP A 237 -8.74 -8.92 -5.64
N THR A 238 -7.62 -8.70 -6.33
CA THR A 238 -6.39 -8.17 -5.74
C THR A 238 -5.86 -7.00 -6.57
N SER A 239 -5.35 -5.97 -5.89
CA SER A 239 -4.72 -4.82 -6.56
C SER A 239 -3.30 -5.14 -7.01
N GLN A 240 -2.81 -4.42 -8.03
CA GLN A 240 -1.42 -4.54 -8.48
C GLN A 240 -0.42 -4.20 -7.38
N ASN A 241 -0.78 -3.23 -6.52
CA ASN A 241 -0.01 -2.89 -5.34
C ASN A 241 0.12 -4.06 -4.35
N GLU A 242 -0.98 -4.76 -4.08
CA GLU A 242 -1.00 -5.91 -3.17
C GLU A 242 -0.22 -7.09 -3.74
N MET A 243 -0.37 -7.39 -5.04
CA MET A 243 0.40 -8.44 -5.72
C MET A 243 1.91 -8.15 -5.69
N THR A 244 2.29 -6.89 -5.92
CA THR A 244 3.68 -6.43 -5.85
C THR A 244 4.25 -6.58 -4.43
N ILE A 245 3.46 -6.28 -3.39
CA ILE A 245 3.88 -6.50 -2.01
C ILE A 245 4.02 -7.99 -1.71
N ALA A 246 3.06 -8.81 -2.15
CA ALA A 246 3.06 -10.25 -1.94
C ALA A 246 4.29 -10.92 -2.57
N SER A 247 4.70 -10.52 -3.77
CA SER A 247 5.88 -11.07 -4.47
C SER A 247 7.20 -10.77 -3.75
N MET A 248 7.25 -9.79 -2.84
CA MET A 248 8.44 -9.49 -2.04
C MET A 248 8.72 -10.53 -0.94
N PHE A 249 7.71 -11.31 -0.54
CA PHE A 249 7.85 -12.27 0.56
C PHE A 249 8.59 -13.53 0.10
N THR A 250 9.58 -13.95 0.90
CA THR A 250 10.28 -15.24 0.74
C THR A 250 10.58 -15.83 2.11
N ASN A 251 10.98 -17.10 2.15
CA ASN A 251 11.42 -17.77 3.38
C ASN A 251 12.85 -17.34 3.83
N ASP A 252 13.26 -16.09 3.57
CA ASP A 252 14.48 -15.53 4.11
C ASP A 252 14.18 -14.72 5.39
N PRO A 253 14.67 -15.15 6.57
CA PRO A 253 14.44 -14.45 7.83
C PRO A 253 14.88 -12.99 7.81
N LEU A 254 15.98 -12.65 7.12
CA LEU A 254 16.46 -11.27 7.05
C LEU A 254 15.50 -10.42 6.20
N ARG A 255 15.06 -10.92 5.04
CA ARG A 255 14.04 -10.25 4.22
C ARG A 255 12.75 -10.02 4.99
N LEU A 256 12.26 -11.02 5.75
CA LEU A 256 11.05 -10.87 6.57
C LEU A 256 11.20 -9.79 7.65
N VAL A 257 12.37 -9.69 8.30
CA VAL A 257 12.64 -8.63 9.29
C VAL A 257 12.65 -7.25 8.62
N VAL A 258 13.28 -7.11 7.45
CA VAL A 258 13.31 -5.84 6.70
C VAL A 258 11.90 -5.46 6.25
N LEU A 259 11.12 -6.39 5.72
CA LEU A 259 9.73 -6.16 5.31
C LEU A 259 8.84 -5.78 6.49
N PHE A 260 8.99 -6.42 7.66
CA PHE A 260 8.26 -6.03 8.87
C PHE A 260 8.57 -4.58 9.26
N LEU A 261 9.85 -4.19 9.29
CA LEU A 261 10.24 -2.83 9.63
C LEU A 261 9.76 -1.82 8.59
N LEU A 262 9.83 -2.15 7.30
CA LEU A 262 9.32 -1.35 6.20
C LEU A 262 7.80 -1.17 6.31
N LEU A 263 7.04 -2.26 6.17
CA LEU A 263 5.58 -2.23 5.99
C LEU A 263 4.82 -1.94 7.28
N CYS A 264 5.30 -2.44 8.43
CA CYS A 264 4.55 -2.31 9.69
C CYS A 264 5.01 -1.12 10.52
N VAL A 265 6.27 -0.68 10.41
CA VAL A 265 6.83 0.34 11.31
C VAL A 265 7.06 1.67 10.60
N PHE A 266 7.97 1.71 9.63
CA PHE A 266 8.41 2.99 9.05
C PHE A 266 7.39 3.56 8.07
N THR A 267 6.78 2.75 7.20
CA THR A 267 5.73 3.21 6.28
C THR A 267 4.56 3.83 7.05
N PRO A 268 3.95 3.18 8.06
CA PRO A 268 2.88 3.80 8.84
C PRO A 268 3.30 5.10 9.55
N ILE A 269 4.53 5.21 10.05
CA ILE A 269 5.01 6.46 10.65
C ILE A 269 5.06 7.58 9.60
N VAL A 270 5.65 7.31 8.43
CA VAL A 270 5.79 8.29 7.35
C VAL A 270 4.42 8.72 6.84
N GLU A 271 3.55 7.76 6.55
CA GLU A 271 2.23 8.01 6.00
C GLU A 271 1.33 8.75 6.97
N GLU A 272 1.27 8.36 8.26
CA GLU A 272 0.42 9.04 9.22
C GLU A 272 0.89 10.48 9.50
N VAL A 273 2.20 10.76 9.41
CA VAL A 273 2.73 12.13 9.48
C VAL A 273 2.27 12.95 8.27
N ILE A 274 2.40 12.42 7.05
CA ILE A 274 2.02 13.14 5.82
C ILE A 274 0.50 13.29 5.72
N TYR A 275 -0.24 12.20 5.81
CA TYR A 275 -1.67 12.21 5.53
C TYR A 275 -2.51 12.75 6.70
N ARG A 276 -2.15 12.46 7.97
CA ARG A 276 -2.93 12.96 9.12
C ARG A 276 -2.40 14.25 9.70
N LYS A 277 -1.12 14.31 10.05
CA LYS A 277 -0.60 15.52 10.68
C LYS A 277 -0.54 16.69 9.70
N VAL A 278 -0.04 16.45 8.49
CA VAL A 278 0.18 17.52 7.51
C VAL A 278 -1.07 17.80 6.67
N ILE A 279 -1.51 16.85 5.84
CA ILE A 279 -2.60 17.04 4.87
C ILE A 279 -3.94 17.22 5.60
N PHE A 280 -4.35 16.25 6.41
CA PHE A 280 -5.59 16.34 7.19
C PHE A 280 -5.56 17.57 8.11
N GLY A 281 -4.45 17.82 8.83
CA GLY A 281 -4.34 18.99 9.71
C GLY A 281 -4.48 20.34 8.97
N TRP A 282 -4.07 20.43 7.71
CA TRP A 282 -4.34 21.60 6.87
C TRP A 282 -5.81 21.68 6.44
N LEU A 283 -6.38 20.56 5.98
CA LEU A 283 -7.78 20.48 5.54
C LEU A 283 -8.76 20.76 6.67
N ASP A 284 -8.53 20.22 7.86
CA ASP A 284 -9.41 20.37 9.03
C ASP A 284 -9.50 21.84 9.44
N ARG A 285 -8.36 22.55 9.46
CA ARG A 285 -8.33 23.99 9.75
C ARG A 285 -9.05 24.83 8.71
N LYS A 286 -9.07 24.41 7.44
CA LYS A 286 -9.62 25.21 6.32
C LYS A 286 -11.08 24.89 6.01
N PHE A 287 -11.47 23.63 6.15
CA PHE A 287 -12.75 23.09 5.67
C PHE A 287 -13.50 22.26 6.73
N GLY A 288 -12.89 22.00 7.89
CA GLY A 288 -13.46 21.20 8.97
C GLY A 288 -13.23 19.70 8.82
N ALA A 289 -13.43 18.99 9.93
CA ALA A 289 -13.09 17.57 10.05
C ALA A 289 -13.77 16.65 9.02
N PRO A 290 -15.07 16.79 8.68
CA PRO A 290 -15.69 15.92 7.68
C PRO A 290 -15.02 16.02 6.31
N ALA A 291 -14.73 17.24 5.85
CA ALA A 291 -14.02 17.46 4.59
C ALA A 291 -12.59 16.92 4.66
N ALA A 292 -11.90 17.10 5.79
CA ALA A 292 -10.56 16.57 6.00
C ALA A 292 -10.51 15.04 5.95
N ILE A 293 -11.49 14.35 6.56
CA ILE A 293 -11.62 12.89 6.51
C ILE A 293 -11.76 12.42 5.06
N ILE A 294 -12.74 12.98 4.33
CA ILE A 294 -13.06 12.55 2.96
C ILE A 294 -11.89 12.84 2.02
N ILE A 295 -11.37 14.06 2.01
CA ILE A 295 -10.34 14.48 1.05
C ILE A 295 -9.01 13.80 1.35
N SER A 296 -8.59 13.70 2.63
CA SER A 296 -7.35 12.99 2.95
C SER A 296 -7.43 11.48 2.73
N GLY A 297 -8.61 10.88 2.92
CA GLY A 297 -8.87 9.47 2.57
C GLY A 297 -8.80 9.24 1.06
N ALA A 298 -9.42 10.11 0.27
CA ALA A 298 -9.34 10.05 -1.20
C ALA A 298 -7.89 10.16 -1.71
N ILE A 299 -7.13 11.14 -1.21
CA ILE A 299 -5.72 11.30 -1.58
C ILE A 299 -4.91 10.06 -1.17
N PHE A 300 -5.13 9.55 0.04
CA PHE A 300 -4.45 8.35 0.52
C PHE A 300 -4.70 7.15 -0.40
N GLY A 301 -5.96 6.90 -0.77
CA GLY A 301 -6.30 5.75 -1.60
C GLY A 301 -5.83 5.86 -3.06
N LEU A 302 -5.92 7.05 -3.66
CA LEU A 302 -5.41 7.28 -5.01
C LEU A 302 -3.89 7.11 -5.08
N MET A 303 -3.15 7.52 -4.05
CA MET A 303 -1.69 7.38 -4.02
C MET A 303 -1.21 5.93 -3.98
N HIS A 304 -2.07 4.96 -3.60
CA HIS A 304 -1.72 3.54 -3.60
C HIS A 304 -1.80 2.89 -4.99
N VAL A 305 -2.57 3.48 -5.91
CA VAL A 305 -2.84 2.90 -7.24
C VAL A 305 -2.33 3.75 -8.40
N ILE A 306 -1.91 4.99 -8.13
CA ILE A 306 -1.51 5.95 -9.17
C ILE A 306 -0.35 5.45 -10.05
N SER A 307 0.54 4.61 -9.51
CA SER A 307 1.68 4.06 -10.25
C SER A 307 1.29 2.91 -11.18
N TYR A 308 0.18 2.22 -10.90
CA TYR A 308 -0.27 1.04 -11.64
C TYR A 308 -1.42 1.35 -12.60
N GLY A 309 -2.18 2.42 -12.33
CA GLY A 309 -3.32 2.83 -13.17
C GLY A 309 -4.61 2.06 -12.91
N ASP A 310 -4.62 1.09 -11.98
CA ASP A 310 -5.77 0.30 -11.55
C ASP A 310 -6.68 1.10 -10.59
N PHE A 311 -7.14 2.28 -11.02
CA PHE A 311 -7.82 3.25 -10.15
C PHE A 311 -9.05 2.72 -9.41
N ILE A 312 -9.75 1.71 -9.95
CA ILE A 312 -10.87 1.05 -9.27
C ILE A 312 -10.44 0.41 -7.94
N GLN A 313 -9.20 -0.09 -7.87
CA GLN A 313 -8.59 -0.66 -6.67
C GLN A 313 -8.27 0.40 -5.60
N SER A 314 -8.48 1.69 -5.87
CA SER A 314 -8.37 2.73 -4.83
C SER A 314 -9.44 2.60 -3.76
N ILE A 315 -10.60 2.00 -4.05
CA ILE A 315 -11.76 1.93 -3.15
C ILE A 315 -11.39 1.45 -1.73
N PRO A 316 -10.79 0.25 -1.53
CA PRO A 316 -10.40 -0.21 -0.19
C PRO A 316 -9.47 0.77 0.52
N TYR A 317 -8.50 1.34 -0.20
CA TYR A 317 -7.55 2.30 0.37
C TYR A 317 -8.22 3.64 0.73
N ILE A 318 -9.20 4.12 -0.05
CA ILE A 318 -9.97 5.34 0.26
C ILE A 318 -10.76 5.15 1.56
N PHE A 319 -11.45 4.03 1.69
CA PHE A 319 -12.21 3.69 2.89
C PHE A 319 -11.28 3.59 4.10
N MET A 320 -10.16 2.86 3.98
CA MET A 320 -9.15 2.75 5.03
C MET A 320 -8.55 4.12 5.43
N GLY A 321 -8.17 4.93 4.44
CA GLY A 321 -7.66 6.29 4.66
C GLY A 321 -8.68 7.20 5.34
N GLY A 322 -9.96 7.04 5.02
CA GLY A 322 -11.08 7.69 5.70
C GLY A 322 -11.20 7.26 7.17
N ILE A 323 -11.12 5.95 7.46
CA ILE A 323 -11.13 5.44 8.85
C ILE A 323 -9.93 5.96 9.63
N PHE A 324 -8.73 5.98 9.04
CA PHE A 324 -7.55 6.56 9.68
C PHE A 324 -7.74 8.06 9.98
N GLY A 325 -8.31 8.83 9.03
CA GLY A 325 -8.69 10.23 9.24
C GLY A 325 -9.70 10.41 10.38
N PHE A 326 -10.73 9.56 10.42
CA PHE A 326 -11.74 9.56 11.48
C PHE A 326 -11.13 9.23 12.84
N VAL A 327 -10.32 8.17 12.96
CA VAL A 327 -9.65 7.76 14.20
C VAL A 327 -8.69 8.85 14.67
N TYR A 328 -7.97 9.50 13.75
CA TYR A 328 -7.10 10.63 14.07
C TYR A 328 -7.89 11.78 14.71
N HIS A 329 -9.00 12.20 14.10
CA HIS A 329 -9.87 13.23 14.66
C HIS A 329 -10.50 12.80 16.01
N TRP A 330 -11.06 11.59 16.06
CA TRP A 330 -11.70 11.02 17.24
C TRP A 330 -10.74 10.87 18.42
N SER A 331 -9.46 10.63 18.15
CA SER A 331 -8.38 10.55 19.14
C SER A 331 -7.84 11.92 19.57
N ARG A 332 -8.46 13.03 19.14
CA ARG A 332 -7.99 14.41 19.36
C ARG A 332 -6.62 14.67 18.75
N ASN A 333 -6.44 14.22 17.50
CA ASN A 333 -5.22 14.39 16.71
C ASN A 333 -4.00 13.69 17.34
N ASN A 334 -4.22 12.55 18.01
CA ASN A 334 -3.14 11.77 18.59
C ASN A 334 -2.60 10.76 17.58
N ILE A 335 -1.46 11.10 16.98
CA ILE A 335 -0.85 10.31 15.91
C ILE A 335 -0.52 8.86 16.31
N TYR A 336 -0.23 8.57 17.58
CA TYR A 336 0.08 7.20 18.02
C TYR A 336 -1.15 6.28 17.98
N VAL A 337 -2.35 6.83 18.13
CA VAL A 337 -3.59 6.05 18.02
C VAL A 337 -3.75 5.59 16.58
N THR A 338 -3.62 6.50 15.60
CA THR A 338 -3.77 6.14 14.19
C THR A 338 -2.61 5.29 13.68
N ILE A 339 -1.35 5.57 14.07
CA ILE A 339 -0.20 4.69 13.81
C ILE A 339 -0.45 3.28 14.36
N GLY A 340 -1.08 3.17 15.55
CA GLY A 340 -1.43 1.87 16.12
C GLY A 340 -2.47 1.10 15.30
N VAL A 341 -3.49 1.77 14.78
CA VAL A 341 -4.49 1.14 13.89
C VAL A 341 -3.82 0.68 12.59
N HIS A 342 -3.03 1.56 11.97
CA HIS A 342 -2.33 1.29 10.73
C HIS A 342 -1.32 0.14 10.90
N PHE A 343 -0.55 0.13 12.00
CA PHE A 343 0.33 -0.97 12.37
C PHE A 343 -0.43 -2.31 12.43
N ILE A 344 -1.59 -2.36 13.08
CA ILE A 344 -2.37 -3.62 13.19
C ILE A 344 -2.81 -4.11 11.82
N ASN A 345 -3.31 -3.21 10.97
CA ASN A 345 -3.71 -3.55 9.60
C ASN A 345 -2.55 -4.19 8.83
N ASN A 346 -1.41 -3.50 8.78
CA ASN A 346 -0.26 -3.96 8.02
C ASN A 346 0.40 -5.19 8.65
N PHE A 347 0.38 -5.30 9.98
CA PHE A 347 0.92 -6.45 10.69
C PHE A 347 0.13 -7.72 10.39
N LEU A 348 -1.20 -7.65 10.33
CA LEU A 348 -2.02 -8.81 10.02
C LEU A 348 -1.83 -9.27 8.57
N ALA A 349 -1.76 -8.34 7.61
CA ALA A 349 -1.41 -8.66 6.22
C ALA A 349 0.00 -9.26 6.12
N PHE A 350 1.00 -8.63 6.76
CA PHE A 350 2.36 -9.14 6.85
C PHE A 350 2.41 -10.55 7.43
N ALA A 351 1.69 -10.79 8.53
CA ALA A 351 1.66 -12.10 9.19
C ALA A 351 1.08 -13.18 8.29
N LEU A 352 0.03 -12.87 7.51
CA LEU A 352 -0.55 -13.79 6.55
C LEU A 352 0.48 -14.22 5.49
N TYR A 353 1.12 -13.26 4.81
CA TYR A 353 2.14 -13.58 3.80
C TYR A 353 3.38 -14.24 4.38
N ALA A 354 3.86 -13.78 5.54
CA ALA A 354 5.00 -14.38 6.22
C ALA A 354 4.72 -15.84 6.60
N LEU A 355 3.53 -16.15 7.11
CA LEU A 355 3.16 -17.51 7.47
C LEU A 355 3.02 -18.40 6.22
N ALA A 356 2.48 -17.88 5.13
CA ALA A 356 2.39 -18.58 3.84
C ALA A 356 3.78 -19.00 3.33
N VAL A 357 4.75 -18.07 3.26
CA VAL A 357 6.12 -18.39 2.78
C VAL A 357 6.93 -19.25 3.75
N LEU A 358 6.55 -19.29 5.02
CA LEU A 358 7.11 -20.21 6.02
C LEU A 358 6.50 -21.62 5.94
N GLY A 359 5.54 -21.86 5.04
CA GLY A 359 4.86 -23.15 4.90
C GLY A 359 3.88 -23.44 6.05
N VAL A 360 3.49 -22.43 6.82
CA VAL A 360 2.42 -22.55 7.81
C VAL A 360 1.11 -22.31 7.07
N GLY A 361 0.45 -23.39 6.65
CA GLY A 361 -0.84 -23.31 5.96
C GLY A 361 -1.85 -22.52 6.80
N ILE A 362 -2.29 -21.37 6.28
CA ILE A 362 -3.44 -20.65 6.79
C ILE A 362 -4.50 -20.74 5.69
N ILE A 363 -5.36 -21.76 5.87
CA ILE A 363 -6.50 -22.16 5.04
C ILE A 363 -6.11 -22.93 3.79
#